data_AF-A0A9E4B2W0-F1
#
_entry.id   AF-A0A9E4B2W0-F1
#
_cell.length_a   1.000
_cell.length_b   1.000
_cell.length_c   1.000
_cell.angle_alpha   90.00
_cell.angle_beta   90.00
_cell.angle_gamma   90.00
#
_symmetry.space_group_name_H-M   'P 1'
#
loop_
_entity.id
_entity.type
_entity.pdbx_description
1 polymer ?
#
loop_
_entity_poly.entity_id
_entity_poly.type
_entity_poly.pdbx_seq_one_letter_code
_entity_poly.pdbx_strand_id
1 'polypeptide(L)' 'MVQNKDLLNPEMNEVVKEVREMRYKISEKCGHDLNRLLAYYQKVEKEMRKSGKYKFVDPEPPAQKSVSTKSERGEAAD' A
#
# COMPACT_ATOMS: atom_id res chain seq x y z
N MET A 1 -25.64 10.80 -3.32
CA MET A 1 -25.26 9.39 -3.59
C MET A 1 -24.36 9.41 -4.82
N VAL A 2 -23.04 9.58 -4.63
CA VAL A 2 -22.10 9.64 -5.77
C VAL A 2 -21.93 8.22 -6.27
N GLN A 3 -22.54 7.93 -7.41
CA GLN A 3 -22.27 6.69 -8.14
C GLN A 3 -20.80 6.75 -8.59
N ASN A 4 -19.95 5.90 -8.01
CA ASN A 4 -18.55 5.73 -8.43
C ASN A 4 -18.52 5.10 -9.83
N LYS A 5 -18.81 5.89 -10.86
CA LYS A 5 -18.81 5.48 -12.27
C LYS A 5 -17.39 5.25 -12.81
N ASP A 6 -16.36 5.63 -12.05
CA ASP A 6 -14.96 5.48 -12.47
C ASP A 6 -14.44 4.02 -12.40
N LEU A 7 -15.19 3.11 -11.76
CA LEU A 7 -14.92 1.66 -11.80
C LEU A 7 -15.51 0.96 -13.04
N LEU A 8 -16.22 1.70 -13.90
CA LEU A 8 -16.87 1.19 -15.11
C LEU A 8 -16.12 1.58 -16.40
N ASN A 9 -14.91 2.15 -16.32
CA ASN A 9 -14.09 2.31 -17.52
C ASN A 9 -13.42 0.96 -17.87
N PRO A 10 -13.78 0.31 -18.99
CA PRO A 10 -13.19 -0.97 -19.40
C PRO A 10 -11.67 -0.89 -19.60
N GLU A 11 -11.14 0.25 -20.03
CA GLU A 11 -9.69 0.47 -20.19
C GLU A 11 -8.97 0.44 -18.84
N MET A 12 -9.57 1.07 -17.81
CA MET A 12 -9.03 1.00 -16.44
C MET A 12 -9.08 -0.43 -15.89
N ASN A 13 -10.06 -1.23 -16.30
CA ASN A 13 -10.13 -2.64 -15.91
C ASN A 13 -8.99 -3.46 -16.53
N GLU A 14 -8.57 -3.16 -17.75
CA GLU A 14 -7.43 -3.83 -18.40
C GLU A 14 -6.10 -3.48 -17.73
N VAL A 15 -5.84 -2.19 -17.49
CA VAL A 15 -4.62 -1.74 -16.78
C VAL A 15 -4.57 -2.32 -15.36
N VAL A 16 -5.69 -2.32 -14.64
CA VAL A 16 -5.76 -2.89 -13.29
C VAL A 16 -5.53 -4.41 -13.34
N LYS A 17 -6.05 -5.11 -14.34
CA LYS A 17 -5.82 -6.54 -14.53
C LYS A 17 -4.34 -6.84 -14.78
N GLU A 18 -3.69 -6.07 -15.64
CA GLU A 18 -2.27 -6.22 -15.93
C GLU A 18 -1.41 -5.99 -14.68
N VAL A 19 -1.69 -4.92 -13.93
CA VAL A 19 -1.00 -4.63 -12.66
C VAL A 19 -1.19 -5.79 -11.66
N ARG A 20 -2.40 -6.37 -11.56
CA ARG A 20 -2.66 -7.52 -10.69
C ARG A 20 -1.88 -8.76 -11.12
N GLU A 21 -1.83 -9.03 -12.43
CA GLU A 21 -1.08 -10.16 -12.97
C GLU A 21 0.42 -10.02 -12.69
N MET A 22 0.98 -8.83 -12.90
CA MET A 22 2.38 -8.54 -12.55
C MET A 22 2.64 -8.73 -11.05
N ARG A 23 1.77 -8.23 -10.17
CA ARG A 23 1.91 -8.43 -8.71
C ARG A 23 1.85 -9.90 -8.32
N TYR A 24 0.99 -10.69 -8.98
CA TYR A 24 0.91 -12.14 -8.74
C TYR A 24 2.23 -12.84 -9.12
N LYS A 25 2.75 -12.55 -10.32
CA LYS A 25 4.05 -13.06 -10.78
C LYS A 25 5.21 -12.68 -9.86
N ILE A 26 5.21 -11.44 -9.34
CA ILE A 26 6.23 -10.98 -8.37
C ILE A 26 6.08 -11.74 -7.04
N SER A 27 4.85 -11.91 -6.56
CA SER A 27 4.54 -12.64 -5.33
C SER A 27 5.02 -14.09 -5.41
N GLU A 28 4.75 -14.78 -6.53
CA GLU A 28 5.21 -16.14 -6.79
C GLU A 28 6.75 -16.23 -6.77
N LYS A 29 7.46 -15.30 -7.43
CA LYS A 29 8.93 -15.21 -7.38
C LYS A 29 9.47 -14.98 -5.97
N CYS A 30 8.70 -14.32 -5.10
CA CYS A 30 9.06 -14.10 -3.70
C CYS A 30 8.64 -15.27 -2.79
N GLY A 31 8.05 -16.34 -3.34
CA GLY A 31 7.53 -17.47 -2.56
C GLY A 31 6.31 -17.11 -1.71
N HIS A 32 5.53 -16.12 -2.15
CA HIS A 32 4.42 -15.52 -1.41
C HIS A 32 4.79 -14.99 -0.01
N ASP A 33 6.08 -14.76 0.25
CA ASP A 33 6.58 -14.20 1.51
C ASP A 33 6.54 -12.67 1.48
N LEU A 34 5.87 -12.08 2.47
CA LEU A 34 5.67 -10.63 2.55
C LEU A 34 6.98 -9.87 2.77
N ASN A 35 7.90 -10.40 3.57
CA ASN A 35 9.17 -9.72 3.85
C ASN A 35 10.06 -9.69 2.61
N ARG A 36 10.13 -10.80 1.88
CA ARG A 36 10.85 -10.90 0.59
C ARG A 36 10.22 -9.99 -0.46
N LEU A 37 8.89 -9.92 -0.51
CA LEU A 37 8.16 -9.04 -1.41
C LEU A 37 8.47 -7.56 -1.13
N LEU A 38 8.44 -7.15 0.14
CA LEU A 38 8.81 -5.78 0.54
C LEU A 38 10.25 -5.45 0.20
N ALA A 39 11.19 -6.36 0.49
CA ALA A 39 12.60 -6.19 0.15
C ALA A 39 12.80 -6.05 -1.38
N TYR A 40 12.06 -6.83 -2.18
CA TYR A 40 12.07 -6.72 -3.63
C TYR A 40 11.59 -5.34 -4.09
N TYR A 41 10.45 -4.84 -3.59
CA TYR A 41 9.95 -3.53 -3.97
C TYR A 41 10.88 -2.39 -3.56
N GLN A 42 11.50 -2.45 -2.38
CA GLN A 42 12.49 -1.47 -1.94
C GLN A 42 13.72 -1.46 -2.85
N LYS A 43 14.17 -2.64 -3.33
CA LYS A 43 15.28 -2.73 -4.29
C LYS A 43 14.89 -2.06 -5.62
N VAL A 44 13.72 -2.38 -6.16
CA VAL A 44 13.22 -1.79 -7.42
C VAL A 44 13.08 -0.28 -7.28
N GLU A 45 12.52 0.21 -6.17
CA GLU A 45 12.43 1.65 -5.89
C GLU A 45 13.79 2.33 -5.94
N LYS A 46 14.81 1.76 -5.27
CA LYS A 46 16.18 2.31 -5.28
C LYS A 46 16.75 2.37 -6.70
N GLU A 47 16.55 1.34 -7.51
CA GLU A 47 17.01 1.32 -8.91
C GLU A 47 16.27 2.36 -9.77
N MET A 48 14.96 2.49 -9.59
CA MET A 48 14.16 3.46 -10.33
C MET A 48 14.45 4.91 -9.90
N ARG A 49 14.68 5.17 -8.61
CA ARG A 49 15.16 6.47 -8.12
C ARG A 49 16.49 6.85 -8.76
N LYS A 50 17.44 5.90 -8.82
CA LYS A 50 18.75 6.12 -9.47
C LYS A 50 18.63 6.44 -10.96
N SER A 51 17.62 5.91 -11.64
CA SER A 51 17.41 6.17 -13.08
C SER A 51 16.99 7.61 -13.39
N GLY A 52 16.47 8.38 -12.41
CA GLY A 52 15.96 9.73 -12.61
C GLY A 52 14.67 9.84 -13.45
N LYS A 53 14.16 8.71 -13.99
CA LYS A 53 12.98 8.68 -14.88
C LYS A 53 11.67 8.96 -14.15
N TYR A 54 11.62 8.74 -12.83
CA TYR A 54 10.41 8.80 -12.04
C TYR A 54 10.58 9.74 -10.84
N LYS A 55 9.53 10.50 -10.52
CA LYS A 55 9.46 11.34 -9.32
C LYS A 55 8.85 10.51 -8.18
N PHE A 56 9.65 10.20 -7.17
CA PHE A 56 9.19 9.52 -5.97
C PHE A 56 8.72 10.56 -4.94
N VAL A 57 7.66 10.22 -4.20
CA VAL A 57 7.22 10.99 -3.04
C VAL A 57 7.93 10.39 -1.84
N ASP A 58 8.63 11.24 -1.08
CA ASP A 58 9.26 10.79 0.16
C ASP A 58 8.18 10.59 1.23
N PRO A 59 8.30 9.53 2.05
CA PRO A 59 7.32 9.27 3.09
C PRO A 59 7.28 10.45 4.06
N GLU A 60 6.07 10.89 4.42
CA GLU A 60 5.91 11.89 5.47
C GLU A 60 6.53 11.38 6.77
N PRO A 61 7.23 12.24 7.53
CA PRO A 61 7.74 11.85 8.83
C PRO A 61 6.57 11.35 9.69
N PRO A 62 6.75 10.27 10.46
CA PRO A 62 5.65 9.68 11.21
C PRO A 62 5.05 10.73 12.14
N ALA A 63 3.79 11.07 11.91
CA ALA A 63 3.01 11.91 12.81
C ALA A 63 3.11 11.30 14.22
N GLN A 64 3.58 12.11 15.18
CA GLN A 64 3.60 11.73 16.58
C GLN A 64 2.20 11.26 16.95
N LYS A 65 2.06 9.96 17.24
CA LYS A 65 0.80 9.40 17.74
C LYS A 65 0.54 10.09 19.07
N SER A 66 -0.36 11.07 19.08
CA SER A 66 -0.97 11.53 20.33
C SER A 66 -1.61 10.31 20.96
N VAL A 67 -1.11 9.95 22.14
CA VAL A 67 -1.69 8.91 22.98
C VAL A 67 -3.08 9.41 23.34
N SER A 68 -4.10 8.95 22.62
CA SER A 68 -5.48 9.11 23.04
C SER A 68 -5.67 8.17 24.23
N THR A 69 -5.63 8.77 25.41
CA THR A 69 -5.92 8.13 26.69
C THR A 69 -7.22 7.36 26.58
N LYS A 70 -7.11 6.04 26.73
CA LYS A 70 -8.22 5.11 26.75
C LYS A 70 -9.18 5.47 27.88
N SER A 71 -10.42 5.75 27.48
CA SER A 71 -11.68 5.52 28.19
C SER A 71 -11.57 4.63 29.44
N GLU A 72 -11.85 5.18 30.62
CA GLU A 72 -12.36 4.41 31.76
C GLU A 72 -13.87 4.71 31.92
N ARG A 73 -14.68 3.69 31.63
CA ARG A 73 -16.12 3.64 31.92
C ARG A 73 -16.33 2.50 32.93
N GLY A 74 -16.61 2.88 34.18
CA GLY A 74 -17.52 2.26 35.14
C GLY A 74 -17.30 0.81 35.58
N GLU A 75 -17.12 0.61 36.90
CA GLU A 75 -17.52 -0.61 37.59
C GLU A 75 -18.23 -0.25 38.90
N ALA A 76 -19.39 -0.87 39.13
CA ALA A 76 -20.22 -0.72 40.32
C ALA A 76 -20.14 -2.00 41.16
N ALA A 77 -19.88 -1.86 42.47
CA ALA A 77 -20.14 -2.77 43.61
C ALA A 77 -19.57 -2.03 44.85
N ASP A 78 -20.17 -1.91 46.03
CA ASP A 78 -21.26 -2.55 46.78
C ASP A 78 -21.94 -1.47 47.65
#